data_AF-A0A0L8HBQ8-F1
#
_entry.id   AF-A0A0L8HBQ8-F1
#
_cell.length_a   1.000
_cell.length_b   1.000
_cell.length_c   1.000
_cell.angle_alpha   90.00
_cell.angle_beta   90.00
_cell.angle_gamma   90.00
#
_symmetry.space_group_name_H-M   'P 1'
#
loop_
_entity.id
_entity.type
_entity.pdbx_description
1 polymer ?
#
loop_
_entity_poly.entity_id
_entity_poly.type
_entity_poly.pdbx_seq_one_letter_code
_entity_poly.pdbx_strand_id
1 'polypeptide(L)'
;ETQTELVLMVFLRVVEDVIAFQSIPQQRRREIQQTLTANLGDLFKFFLAKLNYHKGQYQSLQQSTERDFQMRALVHCRVCEAVLQTLCGFVEWVPMSHILDDNSLLLRLLCLLLNDKSLQLMAAECLLLIVSRR
;
A
#
# COMPACT_ATOMS: atom_id res chain seq x y z
N GLU A 1 0.35 12.48 -10.10
CA GLU A 1 0.88 11.83 -8.88
C GLU A 1 0.25 12.33 -7.59
N THR A 2 0.17 13.64 -7.36
CA THR A 2 -0.47 14.23 -6.16
C THR A 2 -1.89 13.70 -5.89
N GLN A 3 -2.70 13.47 -6.94
CA GLN A 3 -4.04 12.89 -6.78
C GLN A 3 -4.02 11.43 -6.29
N THR A 4 -3.09 10.61 -6.79
CA THR A 4 -2.95 9.21 -6.34
C THR A 4 -2.58 9.16 -4.86
N GLU A 5 -1.62 9.99 -4.46
CA GLU A 5 -1.18 10.10 -3.06
C GLU A 5 -2.34 10.49 -2.13
N LEU A 6 -3.14 11.49 -2.53
CA LEU A 6 -4.33 11.90 -1.77
C LEU A 6 -5.36 10.78 -1.63
N VAL A 7 -5.64 10.03 -2.71
CA VAL A 7 -6.57 8.89 -2.66
C VAL A 7 -6.06 7.82 -1.69
N LEU A 8 -4.76 7.53 -1.70
CA LEU A 8 -4.15 6.57 -0.77
C LEU A 8 -4.24 7.05 0.68
N MET A 9 -3.94 8.32 0.95
CA MET A 9 -4.10 8.91 2.28
C MET A 9 -5.55 8.81 2.78
N VAL A 10 -6.54 9.02 1.90
CA VAL A 10 -7.95 8.87 2.26
C VAL A 10 -8.26 7.42 2.64
N PHE A 11 -7.80 6.43 1.86
CA PHE A 11 -8.01 5.02 2.20
C PHE A 11 -7.35 4.63 3.53
N LEU A 12 -6.10 5.05 3.73
CA LEU A 12 -5.38 4.81 4.97
C LEU A 12 -6.14 5.41 6.16
N ARG A 13 -6.51 6.69 6.08
CA ARG A 13 -7.23 7.40 7.16
C ARG A 13 -8.57 6.74 7.47
N VAL A 14 -9.32 6.33 6.45
CA VAL A 14 -10.60 5.63 6.63
C VAL A 14 -10.39 4.31 7.38
N VAL A 15 -9.40 3.51 7.01
CA VAL A 15 -9.15 2.22 7.67
C VAL A 15 -8.65 2.41 9.09
N GLU A 16 -7.77 3.37 9.34
CA GLU A 16 -7.33 3.72 10.68
C GLU A 16 -8.52 4.11 11.59
N ASP A 17 -9.40 4.99 11.12
CA ASP A 17 -10.57 5.41 11.89
C ASP A 17 -11.58 4.28 12.14
N VAL A 18 -11.71 3.35 11.20
CA VAL A 18 -12.66 2.22 11.29
C VAL A 18 -12.11 1.07 12.13
N ILE A 19 -10.84 0.73 11.98
CA ILE A 19 -10.24 -0.49 12.55
C ILE A 19 -9.41 -0.19 13.80
N ALA A 20 -8.46 0.75 13.69
CA ALA A 20 -7.48 1.02 14.74
C ALA A 20 -8.05 1.94 15.83
N PHE A 21 -8.48 3.15 15.45
CA PHE A 21 -8.92 4.19 16.39
C PHE A 21 -10.38 4.05 16.78
N GLN A 22 -11.19 3.40 15.93
CA GLN A 22 -12.62 3.21 16.18
C GLN A 22 -13.36 4.53 16.48
N SER A 23 -12.93 5.62 15.84
CA SER A 23 -13.39 6.99 16.08
C SER A 23 -14.80 7.29 15.51
N ILE A 24 -15.38 6.31 14.79
CA ILE A 24 -16.70 6.37 14.16
C ILE A 24 -17.74 5.61 15.02
N PRO A 25 -18.99 6.09 15.14
CA PRO A 25 -20.07 5.37 15.82
C PRO A 25 -20.21 3.93 15.34
N GLN A 26 -20.44 2.99 16.28
CA GLN A 26 -20.36 1.55 16.04
C GLN A 26 -21.20 1.06 14.85
N GLN A 27 -22.42 1.58 14.68
CA GLN A 27 -23.29 1.21 13.56
C GLN A 27 -22.65 1.57 12.21
N ARG A 28 -22.24 2.84 12.04
CA ARG A 28 -21.59 3.34 10.82
C ARG A 28 -20.26 2.64 10.56
N ARG A 29 -19.50 2.37 11.62
CA ARG A 29 -18.24 1.63 11.53
C ARG A 29 -18.43 0.23 10.96
N ARG A 30 -19.46 -0.50 11.42
CA ARG A 30 -19.80 -1.84 10.89
C ARG A 30 -20.19 -1.78 9.42
N GLU A 31 -21.02 -0.82 9.02
CA GLU A 31 -21.41 -0.63 7.62
C GLU A 31 -20.20 -0.36 6.72
N ILE A 32 -19.29 0.53 7.14
CA ILE A 32 -18.07 0.85 6.41
C ILE A 32 -17.15 -0.38 6.33
N GLN A 33 -16.92 -1.08 7.44
CA GLN A 33 -16.07 -2.27 7.46
C GLN A 33 -16.62 -3.38 6.56
N GLN A 34 -17.94 -3.61 6.55
CA GLN A 34 -18.58 -4.57 5.65
C GLN A 34 -18.38 -4.17 4.19
N THR A 35 -18.54 -2.88 3.87
CA THR A 35 -18.35 -2.36 2.52
C THR A 35 -16.89 -2.50 2.08
N LEU A 36 -15.93 -2.14 2.93
CA LEU A 36 -14.51 -2.35 2.66
C LEU A 36 -14.21 -3.82 2.40
N THR A 37 -14.70 -4.71 3.26
CA THR A 37 -14.51 -6.16 3.14
C THR A 37 -15.05 -6.70 1.82
N ALA A 38 -16.25 -6.28 1.41
CA ALA A 38 -16.85 -6.69 0.14
C ALA A 38 -16.05 -6.23 -1.09
N ASN A 39 -15.27 -5.15 -0.97
CA ASN A 39 -14.51 -4.55 -2.08
C ASN A 39 -13.00 -4.80 -1.97
N LEU A 40 -12.53 -5.65 -1.04
CA LEU A 40 -11.10 -5.89 -0.81
C LEU A 40 -10.37 -6.37 -2.05
N GLY A 41 -11.00 -7.23 -2.86
CA GLY A 41 -10.39 -7.73 -4.10
C GLY A 41 -10.02 -6.59 -5.05
N ASP A 42 -10.93 -5.64 -5.28
CA ASP A 42 -10.70 -4.52 -6.18
C ASP A 42 -9.77 -3.47 -5.57
N LEU A 43 -9.86 -3.24 -4.26
CA LEU A 43 -8.92 -2.37 -3.54
C LEU A 43 -7.48 -2.90 -3.62
N PHE A 44 -7.27 -4.19 -3.37
CA PHE A 44 -5.94 -4.79 -3.46
C PHE A 44 -5.40 -4.77 -4.88
N LYS A 45 -6.23 -5.08 -5.89
CA LYS A 45 -5.84 -4.92 -7.30
C LYS A 45 -5.42 -3.49 -7.60
N PHE A 46 -6.16 -2.50 -7.11
CA PHE A 46 -5.81 -1.09 -7.28
C PHE A 46 -4.47 -0.75 -6.60
N PHE A 47 -4.27 -1.12 -5.33
CA PHE A 47 -3.02 -0.85 -4.61
C PHE A 47 -1.82 -1.51 -5.29
N LEU A 48 -1.93 -2.80 -5.64
CA LEU A 48 -0.85 -3.54 -6.29
C LEU A 48 -0.53 -3.01 -7.69
N ALA A 49 -1.55 -2.63 -8.47
CA ALA A 49 -1.34 -2.01 -9.78
C ALA A 49 -0.59 -0.68 -9.67
N LYS A 50 -0.95 0.15 -8.68
CA LYS A 50 -0.25 1.41 -8.41
C LYS A 50 1.18 1.18 -7.94
N LEU A 51 1.40 0.29 -6.99
CA LEU A 51 2.74 -0.04 -6.50
C LEU A 51 3.65 -0.49 -7.64
N ASN A 52 3.18 -1.42 -8.47
CA ASN A 52 3.92 -1.91 -9.63
C ASN A 52 4.26 -0.81 -10.63
N TYR A 53 3.27 0.03 -10.98
CA TYR A 53 3.46 1.11 -11.93
C TYR A 53 4.48 2.15 -11.42
N HIS A 54 4.29 2.68 -10.21
CA HIS A 54 5.19 3.72 -9.70
C HIS A 54 6.58 3.17 -9.39
N LYS A 55 6.70 1.92 -8.93
CA LYS A 55 8.00 1.24 -8.80
C LYS A 55 8.74 1.18 -10.13
N GLY A 56 8.06 0.76 -11.21
CA GLY A 56 8.67 0.68 -12.53
C GLY A 56 9.18 2.04 -13.02
N GLN A 57 8.37 3.08 -12.86
CA GLN A 57 8.76 4.45 -13.23
C GLN A 57 9.93 4.95 -12.38
N TYR A 58 9.87 4.75 -11.06
CA TYR A 58 10.95 5.11 -10.14
C TYR A 58 12.28 4.47 -10.57
N GLN A 59 12.29 3.15 -10.79
CA GLN A 59 13.49 2.40 -11.17
C GLN A 59 14.04 2.83 -12.53
N SER A 60 13.17 3.14 -13.51
CA SER A 60 13.62 3.62 -14.82
C SER A 60 14.26 5.02 -14.75
N LEU A 61 13.73 5.90 -13.90
CA LEU A 61 14.18 7.29 -13.80
C LEU A 61 15.42 7.44 -12.90
N GLN A 62 15.58 6.55 -11.93
CA GLN A 62 16.72 6.57 -11.00
C GLN A 62 18.08 6.33 -11.68
N GLN A 63 18.10 5.73 -12.87
CA GLN A 63 19.32 5.52 -13.65
C GLN A 63 19.87 6.81 -14.29
N SER A 64 19.07 7.88 -14.35
CA SER A 64 19.48 9.14 -14.95
C SER A 64 20.18 10.07 -13.95
N THR A 65 21.19 10.78 -14.43
CA THR A 65 21.89 11.84 -13.68
C THR A 65 21.24 13.22 -13.82
N GLU A 66 20.24 13.35 -14.69
CA GLU A 66 19.57 14.65 -14.88
C GLU A 66 18.65 14.97 -13.70
N ARG A 67 18.76 16.21 -13.20
CA ARG A 67 18.02 16.66 -12.01
C ARG A 67 16.51 16.50 -12.17
N ASP A 68 15.97 16.79 -13.35
CA ASP A 68 14.53 16.70 -13.60
C ASP A 68 14.01 15.26 -13.52
N PHE A 69 14.78 14.29 -14.03
CA PHE A 69 14.42 12.88 -13.90
C PHE A 69 14.54 12.39 -12.46
N GLN A 70 15.56 12.85 -11.72
CA GLN A 70 15.69 12.55 -10.28
C GLN A 70 14.49 13.09 -9.48
N MET A 71 14.05 14.32 -9.74
CA MET A 71 12.87 14.88 -9.08
C MET A 71 11.61 14.06 -9.38
N ARG A 72 11.41 13.63 -10.64
CA ARG A 72 10.27 12.76 -11.00
C ARG A 72 10.38 11.38 -10.34
N ALA A 73 11.57 10.80 -10.26
CA ALA A 73 11.82 9.54 -9.57
C ALA A 73 11.39 9.65 -8.10
N LEU A 74 11.75 10.73 -7.40
CA LEU A 74 11.33 10.96 -6.01
C LEU A 74 9.81 11.05 -5.86
N VAL A 75 9.11 11.65 -6.82
CA VAL A 75 7.64 11.67 -6.81
C VAL A 75 7.06 10.25 -6.90
N HIS A 76 7.59 9.41 -7.80
CA HIS A 76 7.17 8.01 -7.90
C HIS A 76 7.51 7.20 -6.63
N CYS A 77 8.67 7.45 -6.02
CA CYS A 77 9.07 6.85 -4.75
C CYS A 77 8.07 7.18 -3.64
N ARG A 78 7.70 8.45 -3.50
CA ARG A 78 6.71 8.90 -2.50
C ARG A 78 5.34 8.24 -2.68
N VAL A 79 4.90 8.05 -3.93
CA VAL A 79 3.64 7.34 -4.18
C VAL A 79 3.78 5.86 -3.78
N CYS A 80 4.92 5.21 -4.03
CA CYS A 80 5.17 3.85 -3.55
C CYS A 80 5.10 3.78 -2.01
N GLU A 81 5.73 4.72 -1.31
CA GLU A 81 5.67 4.83 0.16
C GLU A 81 4.22 4.96 0.63
N ALA A 82 3.43 5.84 0.02
CA ALA A 82 2.01 6.01 0.36
C ALA A 82 1.19 4.73 0.11
N VAL A 83 1.49 3.97 -0.96
CA VAL A 83 0.83 2.67 -1.20
C VAL A 83 1.22 1.66 -0.12
N LEU A 84 2.51 1.56 0.23
CA LEU A 84 2.98 0.63 1.25
C LEU A 84 2.39 0.97 2.63
N GLN A 85 2.36 2.25 3.00
CA GLN A 85 1.74 2.69 4.24
C GLN A 85 0.24 2.40 4.28
N THR A 86 -0.45 2.60 3.15
CA THR A 86 -1.85 2.20 3.01
C THR A 86 -1.99 0.69 3.21
N LEU A 87 -1.18 -0.12 2.54
CA LEU A 87 -1.20 -1.58 2.69
C LEU A 87 -0.98 -2.01 4.15
N CYS A 88 -0.06 -1.40 4.89
CA CYS A 88 0.12 -1.67 6.33
C CYS A 88 -1.19 -1.55 7.12
N GLY A 89 -2.00 -0.52 6.85
CA GLY A 89 -3.30 -0.35 7.48
C GLY A 89 -4.33 -1.45 7.14
N PHE A 90 -4.18 -2.14 6.01
CA PHE A 90 -5.08 -3.21 5.58
C PHE A 90 -4.61 -4.61 6.00
N VAL A 91 -3.33 -4.94 5.83
CA VAL A 91 -2.83 -6.33 5.86
C VAL A 91 -3.06 -7.05 7.19
N GLU A 92 -3.20 -6.34 8.30
CA GLU A 92 -3.42 -6.94 9.62
C GLU A 92 -4.78 -7.65 9.76
N TRP A 93 -5.83 -7.08 9.17
CA TRP A 93 -7.21 -7.52 9.42
C TRP A 93 -7.89 -8.17 8.21
N VAL A 94 -7.40 -7.95 7.00
CA VAL A 94 -7.99 -8.54 5.78
C VAL A 94 -7.83 -10.06 5.75
N PRO A 95 -8.77 -10.84 5.18
CA PRO A 95 -8.59 -12.29 5.03
C PRO A 95 -7.28 -12.67 4.33
N MET A 96 -6.60 -13.72 4.80
CA MET A 96 -5.33 -14.19 4.21
C MET A 96 -5.46 -14.58 2.73
N SER A 97 -6.66 -14.97 2.28
CA SER A 97 -6.95 -15.24 0.87
C SER A 97 -6.62 -14.06 -0.04
N HIS A 98 -6.82 -12.81 0.41
CA HIS A 98 -6.48 -11.61 -0.37
C HIS A 98 -4.97 -11.29 -0.36
N ILE A 99 -4.24 -11.71 0.68
CA ILE A 99 -2.78 -11.53 0.77
C ILE A 99 -2.04 -12.52 -0.13
N LEU A 100 -2.54 -13.75 -0.17
CA LEU A 100 -1.96 -14.84 -0.95
C LEU A 100 -2.50 -14.90 -2.40
N ASP A 101 -3.43 -14.01 -2.76
CA ASP A 101 -4.03 -13.94 -4.08
C ASP A 101 -2.98 -13.65 -5.18
N ASP A 102 -3.34 -13.98 -6.43
CA ASP A 102 -2.49 -13.82 -7.61
C ASP A 102 -1.07 -14.37 -7.42
N ASN A 103 -0.99 -15.65 -7.03
CA ASN A 103 0.26 -16.35 -6.73
C ASN A 103 1.14 -15.57 -5.72
N SER A 104 0.52 -15.02 -4.68
CA SER A 104 1.19 -14.20 -3.65
C SER A 104 1.94 -13.00 -4.23
N LEU A 105 1.33 -12.30 -5.19
CA LEU A 105 1.95 -11.13 -5.83
C LEU A 105 2.39 -10.09 -4.80
N LEU A 106 1.56 -9.78 -3.79
CA LEU A 106 1.90 -8.83 -2.73
C LEU A 106 3.21 -9.21 -2.04
N LEU A 107 3.32 -10.45 -1.55
CA LEU A 107 4.53 -10.93 -0.85
C LEU A 107 5.77 -10.85 -1.75
N ARG A 108 5.64 -11.25 -3.02
CA ARG A 108 6.75 -11.16 -3.99
C ARG A 108 7.20 -9.71 -4.19
N LEU A 109 6.27 -8.77 -4.33
CA LEU A 109 6.60 -7.36 -4.48
C LEU A 109 7.29 -6.80 -3.25
N LEU A 110 6.77 -7.08 -2.05
CA LEU A 110 7.38 -6.63 -0.81
C LEU A 110 8.81 -7.18 -0.67
N CYS A 111 9.02 -8.47 -0.92
CA CYS A 111 10.36 -9.08 -0.88
C CYS A 111 11.33 -8.45 -1.90
N LEU A 112 10.86 -8.12 -3.11
CA LEU A 112 11.69 -7.43 -4.10
C LEU A 112 12.06 -6.01 -3.66
N LEU A 113 11.15 -5.30 -3.00
CA LEU A 113 11.36 -3.94 -2.48
C LEU A 113 12.34 -3.89 -1.31
N LEU A 114 12.64 -5.01 -0.65
CA LEU A 114 13.69 -5.06 0.38
C LEU A 114 15.09 -4.72 -0.16
N ASN A 115 15.32 -4.83 -1.47
CA ASN A 115 16.60 -4.44 -2.08
C ASN A 115 16.70 -2.94 -2.38
N ASP A 116 15.60 -2.20 -2.21
CA ASP A 116 15.52 -0.78 -2.53
C ASP A 116 15.69 0.07 -1.27
N LYS A 117 16.78 0.84 -1.19
CA LYS A 117 17.12 1.59 0.04
C LYS A 117 16.04 2.58 0.47
N SER A 118 15.28 3.13 -0.47
CA SER A 118 14.22 4.10 -0.16
C SER A 118 12.94 3.42 0.32
N LEU A 119 12.65 2.19 -0.15
CA LEU A 119 11.37 1.52 0.11
C LEU A 119 11.49 0.33 1.08
N GLN A 120 12.70 -0.17 1.34
CA GLN A 120 12.95 -1.39 2.11
C GLN A 120 12.32 -1.38 3.51
N LEU A 121 12.31 -0.22 4.19
CA LEU A 121 11.81 -0.14 5.57
C LEU A 121 10.28 -0.37 5.61
N MET A 122 9.54 0.33 4.74
CA MET A 122 8.08 0.20 4.63
C MET A 122 7.68 -1.18 4.11
N ALA A 123 8.46 -1.74 3.18
CA ALA A 123 8.22 -3.10 2.71
C ALA A 123 8.44 -4.14 3.82
N ALA A 124 9.50 -3.98 4.63
CA ALA A 124 9.78 -4.84 5.77
C ALA A 124 8.71 -4.73 6.86
N GLU A 125 8.22 -3.51 7.14
CA GLU A 125 7.12 -3.29 8.09
C GLU A 125 5.84 -3.99 7.62
N CYS A 126 5.47 -3.83 6.35
CA CYS A 126 4.30 -4.52 5.79
C CYS A 126 4.44 -6.05 5.88
N LEU A 127 5.63 -6.60 5.55
CA LEU A 127 5.91 -8.02 5.72
C LEU A 127 5.80 -8.47 7.18
N LEU A 128 6.37 -7.69 8.11
CA LEU A 128 6.32 -7.97 9.53
C LEU A 128 4.88 -8.06 10.03
N LEU A 129 4.02 -7.11 9.63
CA LEU A 129 2.60 -7.12 9.97
C LEU A 129 1.90 -8.36 9.44
N ILE A 130 2.21 -8.80 8.21
CA ILE A 130 1.64 -10.01 7.62
C ILE A 130 2.08 -11.27 8.38
N VAL A 131 3.37 -11.44 8.67
CA VAL A 131 3.88 -12.65 9.32
C VAL A 131 3.61 -12.70 10.82
N SER A 132 3.32 -11.55 11.43
CA SER A 132 2.97 -11.45 12.86
C SER A 132 1.49 -11.73 13.14
N ARG A 133 0.69 -12.00 12.10
CA ARG A 133 -0.72 -12.37 12.25
C ARG A 133 -0.83 -13.71 12.98
N ARG A 134 -1.71 -13.75 13.99
CA ARG A 134 -2.01 -14.96 14.77
C ARG A 134 -3.07 -15.80 14.11
#